data_AF-A0A418XRS2-F1
#
_entry.id   AF-A0A418XRS2-F1
#
_cell.length_a   1.000
_cell.length_b   1.000
_cell.length_c   1.000
_cell.angle_alpha   90.00
_cell.angle_beta   90.00
_cell.angle_gamma   90.00
#
_symmetry.space_group_name_H-M   'P 1'
#
loop_
_entity.id
_entity.type
_entity.pdbx_description
1 polymer ?
#
loop_
_entity_poly.entity_id
_entity_poly.type
_entity_poly.pdbx_seq_one_letter_code
_entity_poly.pdbx_strand_id
1 'polypeptide(L)'
;MYLLIAVGLALSIWPSIIFPPSVTANSSTVVRSLLGALALMSLLGLRYPLQMLPLLMFELVWKVIWIVAFALPMWMGPGLDAYASETLFATAMGVILVPLVLPFGYILRHYFKAPSTPAKTAPS
;
A
#
# COMPACT_ATOMS: atom_id res chain seq x y z
N MET A 1 0.92 8.93 8.92
CA MET A 1 1.03 7.74 8.04
C MET A 1 1.27 8.12 6.59
N TYR A 2 0.36 8.85 5.91
CA TYR A 2 0.52 9.23 4.50
C TYR A 2 1.86 9.90 4.15
N LEU A 3 2.39 10.79 5.01
CA LEU A 3 3.69 11.42 4.78
C LEU A 3 4.83 10.39 4.78
N LEU A 4 4.81 9.45 5.72
CA LEU A 4 5.83 8.41 5.86
C LEU A 4 5.83 7.50 4.63
N ILE A 5 4.64 7.16 4.12
CA ILE A 5 4.51 6.36 2.89
C ILE A 5 5.03 7.13 1.69
N ALA A 6 4.58 8.38 1.53
CA ALA A 6 4.98 9.22 0.41
C ALA A 6 6.51 9.41 0.38
N VAL A 7 7.11 9.78 1.52
CA VAL A 7 8.56 9.98 1.63
C VAL A 7 9.31 8.66 1.49
N GLY A 8 8.89 7.59 2.16
CA GLY A 8 9.54 6.28 2.08
C GLY A 8 9.59 5.75 0.65
N LEU A 9 8.48 5.82 -0.08
CA LEU A 9 8.40 5.39 -1.48
C LEU A 9 9.08 6.39 -2.43
N ALA A 10 9.06 7.69 -2.14
CA ALA A 10 9.81 8.69 -2.90
C ALA A 10 11.33 8.52 -2.79
N LEU A 11 11.84 7.99 -1.68
CA LEU A 11 13.27 7.74 -1.53
C LEU A 11 13.70 6.36 -2.04
N SER A 12 12.83 5.35 -1.93
CA SER A 12 13.17 3.97 -2.31
C SER A 12 12.81 3.63 -3.76
N ILE A 13 11.67 4.10 -4.27
CA ILE A 13 11.14 3.69 -5.57
C ILE A 13 11.40 4.74 -6.65
N TRP A 14 11.17 6.02 -6.35
CA TRP A 14 11.27 7.09 -7.36
C TRP A 14 12.65 7.25 -8.02
N PRO A 15 13.80 7.07 -7.34
CA PRO A 15 15.09 7.07 -8.00
C PRO A 15 15.20 5.98 -9.07
N SER A 16 14.61 4.81 -8.80
CA SER A 16 14.59 3.69 -9.74
C SER A 16 13.64 3.87 -10.92
N ILE A 17 12.71 4.84 -10.84
CA ILE A 17 11.81 5.26 -11.92
C ILE A 17 12.47 6.35 -12.77
N ILE A 18 13.09 7.36 -12.15
CA ILE A 18 13.70 8.51 -12.84
C ILE A 18 15.03 8.10 -13.50
N PHE A 19 15.82 7.28 -12.82
CA PHE A 19 17.12 6.79 -13.29
C PHE A 19 17.10 5.27 -13.37
N PRO A 20 16.37 4.68 -14.33
CA PRO A 20 16.25 3.24 -14.44
C PRO A 20 17.60 2.64 -14.88
N PRO A 21 18.09 1.58 -14.21
CA PRO A 21 19.33 0.90 -14.61
C PRO A 21 19.20 0.17 -15.96
N SER A 22 17.97 -0.16 -16.36
CA SER A 22 17.66 -0.69 -17.70
C SER A 22 16.24 -0.32 -18.10
N VAL A 23 16.03 -0.04 -19.38
CA VAL A 23 14.71 0.31 -19.95
C VAL A 23 14.10 -0.94 -20.59
N THR A 24 13.79 -1.94 -19.77
CA THR A 24 13.13 -3.17 -20.22
C THR A 24 11.79 -3.35 -19.51
N ALA A 25 10.74 -3.68 -20.25
CA ALA A 25 9.43 -3.94 -19.67
C ALA A 25 9.46 -5.29 -18.93
N ASN A 26 9.24 -5.26 -17.62
CA ASN A 26 9.19 -6.46 -16.78
C ASN A 26 8.24 -6.25 -15.57
N SER A 27 8.00 -7.29 -14.78
CA SER A 27 7.13 -7.19 -13.61
C SER A 27 7.60 -6.14 -12.60
N SER A 28 8.91 -5.96 -12.44
CA SER A 28 9.47 -4.96 -11.52
C SER A 28 9.18 -3.52 -11.98
N THR A 29 9.17 -3.24 -13.28
CA THR A 29 8.82 -1.91 -13.79
C THR A 29 7.34 -1.59 -13.56
N VAL A 30 6.46 -2.59 -13.66
CA VAL A 30 5.03 -2.42 -13.34
C VAL A 30 4.84 -2.15 -11.83
N VAL A 31 5.49 -2.94 -10.97
CA VAL A 31 5.42 -2.76 -9.50
C VAL A 31 5.96 -1.40 -9.09
N ARG A 32 7.10 -0.96 -9.64
CA ARG A 32 7.67 0.36 -9.36
C ARG A 32 6.70 1.47 -9.75
N SER A 33 6.09 1.40 -10.93
CA SER A 33 5.09 2.39 -11.36
C SER A 33 3.87 2.43 -10.44
N LEU A 34 3.37 1.25 -10.02
CA LEU A 34 2.24 1.15 -9.07
C LEU A 34 2.59 1.80 -7.71
N LEU A 35 3.77 1.50 -7.17
CA LEU A 35 4.25 2.07 -5.90
C LEU A 35 4.56 3.56 -6.03
N GLY A 36 5.10 4.00 -7.18
CA GLY A 36 5.31 5.41 -7.49
C GLY A 36 4.00 6.20 -7.50
N ALA A 37 2.95 5.65 -8.14
CA ALA A 37 1.61 6.22 -8.11
C ALA A 37 1.02 6.24 -6.70
N LEU A 38 1.23 5.18 -5.91
CA LEU A 38 0.79 5.14 -4.51
C LEU A 38 1.47 6.24 -3.66
N ALA A 39 2.74 6.55 -3.92
CA ALA A 39 3.44 7.66 -3.28
C ALA A 39 2.78 9.01 -3.60
N LEU A 40 2.41 9.24 -4.88
CA LEU A 40 1.72 10.47 -5.30
C LEU A 40 0.32 10.58 -4.70
N MET A 41 -0.45 9.50 -4.73
CA MET A 41 -1.78 9.46 -4.12
C MET A 41 -1.70 9.67 -2.60
N SER A 42 -0.62 9.21 -1.96
CA SER A 42 -0.38 9.47 -0.54
C SER A 42 -0.20 10.96 -0.24
N LEU A 43 0.32 11.76 -1.18
CA LEU A 43 0.35 13.22 -1.04
C LEU A 43 -1.05 13.83 -1.00
N LEU A 44 -2.00 13.30 -1.79
CA LEU A 44 -3.40 13.71 -1.70
C LEU A 44 -4.05 13.26 -0.38
N GLY A 45 -3.64 12.09 0.12
CA GLY A 45 -4.02 11.59 1.45
C GLY A 45 -3.61 12.51 2.61
N LEU A 46 -2.56 13.33 2.45
CA LEU A 46 -2.22 14.36 3.44
C LEU A 46 -3.30 15.43 3.56
N ARG A 47 -3.94 15.81 2.46
CA ARG A 47 -4.99 16.83 2.43
C ARG A 47 -6.36 16.25 2.78
N TYR A 48 -6.65 15.02 2.39
CA TYR A 48 -7.94 14.36 2.60
C TYR A 48 -7.81 12.97 3.26
N PRO A 49 -7.31 12.89 4.51
CA PRO A 49 -6.93 11.63 5.15
C PRO A 49 -8.08 10.65 5.36
N LEU A 50 -9.30 11.14 5.61
CA LEU A 50 -10.49 10.31 5.79
C LEU A 50 -11.06 9.79 4.47
N GLN A 51 -10.98 10.58 3.39
CA GLN A 51 -11.49 10.17 2.08
C GLN A 51 -10.55 9.18 1.39
N MET A 52 -9.26 9.27 1.70
CA MET A 52 -8.21 8.40 1.16
C MET A 52 -7.95 7.14 2.01
N LEU A 53 -8.82 6.84 2.99
CA LEU A 53 -8.76 5.58 3.74
C LEU A 53 -8.66 4.31 2.86
N PRO A 54 -9.35 4.22 1.71
CA PRO A 54 -9.20 3.07 0.81
C PRO A 54 -7.76 2.87 0.34
N LEU A 55 -6.96 3.93 0.22
CA LEU A 55 -5.56 3.85 -0.18
C LEU A 55 -4.70 3.17 0.92
N LEU A 56 -4.91 3.51 2.19
CA LEU A 56 -4.23 2.85 3.30
C LEU A 56 -4.69 1.40 3.48
N MET A 57 -5.98 1.12 3.24
CA MET A 57 -6.49 -0.25 3.25
C MET A 57 -5.86 -1.07 2.14
N PHE A 58 -5.79 -0.52 0.92
CA PHE A 58 -5.07 -1.14 -0.19
C PHE A 58 -3.61 -1.39 0.20
N GLU A 59 -2.95 -0.38 0.78
CA GLU A 59 -1.56 -0.49 1.24
C GLU A 59 -1.35 -1.66 2.20
N LEU A 60 -2.21 -1.75 3.21
CA LEU A 60 -2.17 -2.81 4.20
C LEU A 60 -2.39 -4.19 3.56
N VAL A 61 -3.41 -4.31 2.70
CA VAL A 61 -3.78 -5.58 2.07
C VAL A 61 -2.66 -6.11 1.18
N TRP A 62 -2.07 -5.28 0.30
CA TRP A 62 -1.01 -5.77 -0.59
C TRP A 62 0.25 -6.17 0.18
N LYS A 63 0.59 -5.46 1.26
CA LYS A 63 1.72 -5.83 2.15
C LYS A 63 1.46 -7.15 2.88
N VAL A 64 0.26 -7.33 3.43
CA VAL A 64 -0.13 -8.58 4.09
C VAL A 64 -0.09 -9.75 3.11
N ILE A 65 -0.66 -9.58 1.92
CA ILE A 65 -0.59 -10.60 0.86
C ILE A 65 0.86 -10.91 0.55
N TRP A 66 1.74 -9.91 0.41
CA TRP A 66 3.13 -10.15 0.08
C TRP A 66 3.88 -10.93 1.17
N ILE A 67 3.67 -10.56 2.44
CA ILE A 67 4.29 -11.24 3.58
C ILE A 67 3.82 -12.69 3.67
N VAL A 68 2.51 -12.93 3.59
CA VAL A 68 1.93 -14.27 3.76
C VAL A 68 2.23 -15.17 2.56
N ALA A 69 2.11 -14.66 1.34
CA ALA A 69 2.23 -15.46 0.13
C ALA A 69 3.68 -15.63 -0.35
N PHE A 70 4.60 -14.71 -0.03
CA PHE A 70 5.97 -14.74 -0.54
C PHE A 70 7.02 -14.75 0.57
N ALA A 71 6.98 -13.79 1.50
CA ALA A 71 8.02 -13.68 2.53
C ALA A 71 8.03 -14.88 3.49
N LEU A 72 6.85 -15.32 3.93
CA LEU A 72 6.70 -16.44 4.85
C LEU A 72 7.19 -17.76 4.22
N PRO A 73 6.77 -18.14 2.99
CA PRO A 73 7.35 -19.30 2.30
C PRO A 73 8.85 -19.18 2.05
N MET A 74 9.37 -17.99 1.69
CA MET A 74 10.81 -17.79 1.52
C MET A 74 11.57 -18.03 2.82
N TRP A 75 11.06 -17.50 3.94
CA TRP A 75 11.67 -17.68 5.25
C TRP A 75 11.65 -19.14 5.71
N MET A 76 10.60 -19.89 5.36
CA MET A 76 10.46 -21.33 5.68
C MET A 76 11.26 -22.25 4.74
N GLY A 77 11.71 -21.75 3.58
CA GLY A 77 12.39 -22.56 2.56
C GLY A 77 13.81 -22.08 2.29
N PRO A 78 14.05 -21.41 1.14
CA PRO A 78 15.39 -21.04 0.68
C PRO A 78 16.10 -20.00 1.57
N GLY A 79 15.39 -19.35 2.49
CA GLY A 79 15.89 -18.23 3.29
C GLY A 79 15.59 -16.88 2.65
N LEU A 80 15.68 -15.83 3.45
CA LEU A 80 15.52 -14.46 3.00
C LEU A 80 16.89 -13.92 2.56
N ASP A 81 17.01 -13.55 1.29
CA ASP A 81 18.18 -12.79 0.84
C ASP A 81 18.17 -11.35 1.40
N ALA A 82 19.25 -10.59 1.15
CA ALA A 82 19.36 -9.23 1.65
C ALA A 82 18.19 -8.34 1.20
N TYR A 83 17.77 -8.48 -0.06
CA TYR A 83 16.67 -7.70 -0.62
C TYR A 83 15.31 -8.07 0.00
N ALA A 84 15.02 -9.36 0.15
CA ALA A 84 13.80 -9.88 0.73
C ALA A 84 13.69 -9.53 2.22
N SER A 85 14.81 -9.55 2.95
CA SER A 85 14.84 -9.17 4.37
C SER A 85 14.59 -7.68 4.58
N GLU A 86 15.20 -6.80 3.78
CA GLU A 86 14.92 -5.36 3.81
C GLU A 86 13.48 -5.05 3.41
N THR A 87 12.98 -5.71 2.36
CA THR A 87 11.60 -5.55 1.90
C THR A 87 10.61 -6.03 2.96
N LEU A 88 10.88 -7.17 3.60
CA LEU A 88 10.08 -7.70 4.71
C LEU A 88 10.07 -6.74 5.89
N PHE A 89 11.21 -6.17 6.27
CA PHE A 89 11.27 -5.19 7.35
C PHE A 89 10.42 -3.95 7.04
N ALA A 90 10.57 -3.39 5.83
CA ALA A 90 9.81 -2.21 5.40
C ALA A 90 8.30 -2.50 5.31
N THR A 91 7.91 -3.66 4.79
CA THR A 91 6.49 -4.05 4.71
C THR A 91 5.91 -4.37 6.08
N ALA A 92 6.62 -5.09 6.95
CA ALA A 92 6.19 -5.40 8.31
C ALA A 92 5.98 -4.13 9.14
N MET A 93 6.91 -3.16 9.05
CA MET A 93 6.74 -1.86 9.70
C MET A 93 5.46 -1.15 9.23
N GLY A 94 5.18 -1.17 7.92
CA GLY A 94 3.92 -0.65 7.40
C GLY A 94 2.69 -1.38 7.93
N VAL A 95 2.72 -2.72 7.98
CA VAL A 95 1.62 -3.54 8.50
C VAL A 95 1.35 -3.30 9.98
N ILE A 96 2.35 -2.90 10.76
CA ILE A 96 2.17 -2.55 12.18
C ILE A 96 1.71 -1.10 12.35
N LEU A 97 2.31 -0.16 11.62
CA LEU A 97 2.04 1.27 11.76
C LEU A 97 0.68 1.68 11.15
N VAL A 98 0.29 1.10 10.01
CA VAL A 98 -0.96 1.46 9.33
C VAL A 98 -2.17 1.20 10.23
N PRO A 99 -2.39 -0.02 10.77
CA PRO A 99 -3.55 -0.28 11.60
C PRO A 99 -3.56 0.55 12.88
N LEU A 100 -2.39 0.84 13.47
CA LEU A 100 -2.30 1.70 14.67
C LEU A 100 -2.85 3.12 14.43
N VAL A 101 -2.67 3.65 13.22
CA VAL A 101 -3.13 5.01 12.85
C VAL A 101 -4.54 4.99 12.24
N LEU A 102 -5.02 3.82 11.80
CA LEU A 102 -6.34 3.70 11.18
C LEU A 102 -7.46 3.86 12.23
N PRO A 103 -8.47 4.71 11.97
CA PRO A 103 -9.64 4.80 12.83
C PRO A 103 -10.54 3.58 12.61
N PHE A 104 -10.21 2.44 13.20
CA PHE A 104 -10.95 1.18 13.04
C PHE A 104 -12.46 1.35 13.28
N GLY A 105 -12.84 2.16 14.28
CA GLY A 105 -14.23 2.47 14.57
C GLY A 105 -14.95 3.18 13.41
N TYR A 106 -14.26 4.03 12.65
CA TYR A 106 -14.80 4.64 11.43
C TYR A 106 -14.90 3.61 10.31
N ILE A 107 -13.87 2.78 10.13
CA ILE A 107 -13.82 1.77 9.05
C ILE A 107 -14.94 0.73 9.20
N LEU A 108 -15.08 0.17 10.40
CA LEU A 108 -16.14 -0.79 10.72
C LEU A 108 -17.53 -0.18 10.55
N ARG A 109 -17.71 1.10 10.87
CA ARG A 109 -19.00 1.79 10.73
C ARG A 109 -19.33 2.16 9.28
N HIS A 110 -18.34 2.63 8.52
CA HIS A 110 -18.55 3.23 7.20
C HIS A 110 -18.38 2.25 6.04
N TYR A 111 -17.49 1.26 6.16
CA TYR A 111 -17.27 0.26 5.10
C TYR A 111 -17.95 -1.07 5.36
N PHE A 112 -18.13 -1.48 6.62
CA PHE A 112 -18.77 -2.76 6.96
C PHE A 112 -20.22 -2.64 7.45
N LYS A 113 -20.59 -1.52 8.08
CA LYS A 113 -21.95 -1.28 8.61
C LYS A 113 -22.77 -0.24 7.86
N ALA A 114 -22.20 0.46 6.88
CA ALA A 114 -23.00 1.40 6.10
C ALA A 114 -24.02 0.59 5.28
N PRO A 115 -25.33 0.90 5.38
CA PRO A 115 -26.32 0.31 4.49
C PRO A 115 -25.91 0.67 3.07
N SER A 116 -25.84 -0.32 2.18
CA SER A 116 -25.76 -0.07 0.74
C SER A 116 -26.91 0.86 0.39
N THR A 117 -26.60 2.10 0.00
CA THR A 117 -27.62 3.06 -0.42
C THR A 117 -28.49 2.37 -1.46
N PRO A 118 -29.81 2.16 -1.20
CA PRO A 118 -30.67 1.62 -2.22
C PRO A 118 -30.65 2.62 -3.36
N ALA A 119 -30.36 2.16 -4.58
CA ALA A 119 -30.42 2.99 -5.76
C ALA A 119 -31.77 3.70 -5.75
N LYS A 120 -31.77 5.03 -5.58
CA LYS A 120 -32.98 5.82 -5.75
C LYS A 120 -33.38 5.64 -7.22
N THR A 121 -34.36 4.80 -7.47
CA THR A 121 -35.15 4.79 -8.70
C THR A 121 -35.65 6.21 -8.90
N ALA A 122 -35.21 6.84 -9.99
CA ALA A 122 -35.65 8.17 -10.38
C ALA A 122 -37.18 8.12 -10.62
N PRO A 123 -37.98 9.03 -10.03
CA PRO A 123 -39.36 9.19 -10.43
C PRO A 123 -39.41 9.84 -11.82
N SER A 124 -40.10 9.16 -12.73
CA SER A 124 -40.49 9.57 -14.08
C SER A 124 -41.44 10.76 -14.09
#